data_AF-A0A9X7CJP6-F1
#
_entry.id   AF-A0A9X7CJP6-F1
#
_cell.length_a   1.000
_cell.length_b   1.000
_cell.length_c   1.000
_cell.angle_alpha   90.00
_cell.angle_beta   90.00
_cell.angle_gamma   90.00
#
_symmetry.space_group_name_H-M   'P 1'
#
loop_
_entity.id
_entity.type
_entity.pdbx_description
1 polymer ?
#
loop_
_entity_poly.entity_id
_entity_poly.type
_entity_poly.pdbx_seq_one_letter_code
_entity_poly.pdbx_strand_id
1 'polypeptide(L)'
;MEVFYLKQIKSDFEGRFKAIEEMKKLRKDFDVNYNFYYDETNNARVFKIKNGELNVHKDKDFVLGGIVLEEDKVNEVESSFYQLREKLKIQQKLKEVKLNNLCPKGSDLLNCIHSKKIRDLLQWLTDKNIYIHFTMLDHLYYSIADIIESLNYDSPFNDNDDFKTMLYYFVYLNTDAFIKILDTYNYPDVGRKQSESFYNEVVNFILKTNNDFNVVNEWKVLLYFFIKHNLYMEPTYLENNNKKNDKTLIDEYYLLYFKRTKRFNKGFHFFDEERNVQKKIDEMKKEIDEKGSEIDKALFANTNYQFFDSKDNILIQLSDIVVGILGKLFEFIKNIPIDFIYDPNFILSNYYSFDEYHQKGWELLVNLIRKSVEKNEAFVYMSSNKLLRAKFNKLIGYIYEPFIIQSNQGIY
;
A
#
# COMPACT_ATOMS: atom_id res chain seq x y z
N MET A 1 -28.04 -9.69 38.86
CA MET A 1 -27.97 -10.57 37.68
C MET A 1 -27.33 -9.86 36.48
N GLU A 2 -27.75 -8.65 36.10
CA GLU A 2 -27.15 -7.89 34.97
C GLU A 2 -25.64 -7.68 35.06
N VAL A 3 -25.10 -7.32 36.22
CA VAL A 3 -23.65 -7.06 36.40
C VAL A 3 -22.79 -8.32 36.16
N PHE A 4 -23.35 -9.50 36.41
CA PHE A 4 -22.66 -10.77 36.18
C PHE A 4 -22.65 -11.13 34.69
N TYR A 5 -23.79 -10.94 34.00
CA TYR A 5 -23.90 -11.14 32.56
C TYR A 5 -23.00 -10.18 31.76
N LEU A 6 -22.91 -8.90 32.15
CA LEU A 6 -22.03 -7.94 31.49
C LEU A 6 -20.54 -8.28 31.64
N LYS A 7 -20.12 -8.79 32.81
CA LYS A 7 -18.75 -9.27 33.02
C LYS A 7 -18.43 -10.52 32.20
N GLN A 8 -19.40 -11.43 32.08
CA GLN A 8 -19.23 -12.66 31.29
C GLN A 8 -19.16 -12.36 29.79
N ILE A 9 -20.01 -11.46 29.28
CA ILE A 9 -19.95 -10.99 27.89
C ILE A 9 -18.59 -10.31 27.61
N LYS A 10 -18.11 -9.44 28.51
CA LYS A 10 -16.81 -8.76 28.34
C LYS A 10 -15.64 -9.76 28.29
N SER A 11 -15.64 -10.76 29.19
CA SER A 11 -14.64 -11.83 29.21
C SER A 11 -14.67 -12.69 27.94
N ASP A 12 -15.86 -13.00 27.41
CA ASP A 12 -16.00 -13.75 26.16
C ASP A 12 -15.53 -12.96 24.94
N PHE A 13 -15.75 -11.63 24.93
CA PHE A 13 -15.23 -10.73 23.89
C PHE A 13 -13.71 -10.59 23.95
N GLU A 14 -13.13 -10.42 25.14
CA GLU A 14 -11.68 -10.38 25.32
C GLU A 14 -11.02 -11.71 24.92
N GLY A 15 -11.63 -12.84 25.28
CA GLY A 15 -11.18 -14.17 24.87
C GLY A 15 -11.23 -14.38 23.34
N ARG A 16 -12.32 -13.95 22.69
CA ARG A 16 -12.44 -13.98 21.22
C ARG A 16 -11.44 -13.06 20.54
N PHE A 17 -11.24 -11.84 21.06
CA PHE A 17 -10.29 -10.88 20.50
C PHE A 17 -8.85 -11.43 20.58
N LYS A 18 -8.49 -12.02 21.72
CA LYS A 18 -7.18 -12.68 21.90
C LYS A 18 -7.01 -13.87 20.95
N ALA A 19 -8.04 -14.70 20.77
CA ALA A 19 -8.01 -15.80 19.81
C ALA A 19 -7.90 -15.29 18.36
N ILE A 20 -8.56 -14.19 18.01
CA ILE A 20 -8.45 -13.54 16.68
C ILE A 20 -7.03 -12.98 16.48
N GLU A 21 -6.44 -12.34 17.49
CA GLU A 21 -5.04 -11.88 17.46
C GLU A 21 -4.04 -13.04 17.31
N GLU A 22 -4.23 -14.13 18.05
CA GLU A 22 -3.42 -15.33 17.93
C GLU A 22 -3.59 -15.98 16.54
N MET A 23 -4.82 -16.04 16.01
CA MET A 23 -5.06 -16.51 14.63
C MET A 23 -4.44 -15.57 13.57
N LYS A 24 -4.49 -14.25 13.77
CA LYS A 24 -3.81 -13.27 12.90
C LYS A 24 -2.29 -13.44 12.95
N LYS A 25 -1.72 -13.78 14.12
CA LYS A 25 -0.31 -14.16 14.26
C LYS A 25 0.02 -15.48 13.55
N LEU A 26 -0.90 -16.46 13.58
CA LEU A 26 -0.73 -17.75 12.90
C LEU A 26 -0.80 -17.66 11.36
N ARG A 27 -1.43 -16.63 10.79
CA ARG A 27 -1.54 -16.43 9.33
C ARG A 27 -0.43 -15.58 8.72
N LYS A 28 0.28 -14.81 9.55
CA LYS A 28 1.44 -14.00 9.17
C LYS A 28 2.70 -14.66 9.68
N ASP A 29 3.30 -15.49 8.83
CA ASP A 29 4.54 -16.16 9.15
C ASP A 29 5.72 -15.34 8.67
N PHE A 30 6.42 -14.70 9.59
CA PHE A 30 7.64 -13.94 9.28
C PHE A 30 8.90 -14.81 9.35
N ASP A 31 8.77 -16.04 9.85
CA ASP A 31 9.86 -16.95 10.18
C ASP A 31 10.14 -17.95 9.05
N VAL A 32 10.05 -17.49 7.80
CA VAL A 32 10.11 -18.31 6.59
C VAL A 32 11.46 -18.19 5.87
N ASN A 33 11.98 -19.30 5.37
CA ASN A 33 13.14 -19.33 4.48
C ASN A 33 12.68 -19.34 3.01
N TYR A 34 12.43 -18.15 2.47
CA TYR A 34 12.07 -17.94 1.06
C TYR A 34 13.03 -16.98 0.38
N ASN A 35 13.09 -17.07 -0.95
CA ASN A 35 13.77 -16.12 -1.81
C ASN A 35 12.76 -15.11 -2.35
N PHE A 36 12.92 -13.85 -1.94
CA PHE A 36 12.10 -12.73 -2.35
C PHE A 36 12.82 -11.93 -3.44
N TYR A 37 12.17 -11.76 -4.58
CA TYR A 37 12.69 -10.95 -5.69
C TYR A 37 11.87 -9.67 -5.80
N TYR A 38 12.56 -8.55 -6.00
CA TYR A 38 11.99 -7.22 -5.93
C TYR A 38 12.29 -6.40 -7.17
N ASP A 39 11.29 -5.65 -7.59
CA ASP A 39 11.40 -4.44 -8.37
C ASP A 39 10.39 -3.42 -7.79
N GLU A 40 10.38 -2.20 -8.32
CA GLU A 40 9.44 -1.16 -7.97
C GLU A 40 8.66 -0.61 -9.16
N THR A 41 7.49 -0.03 -8.87
CA THR A 41 6.83 0.84 -9.83
C THR A 41 7.73 2.04 -10.16
N ASN A 42 7.82 2.40 -11.44
CA ASN A 42 8.58 3.54 -11.97
C ASN A 42 8.03 4.94 -11.57
N ASN A 43 7.57 5.12 -10.34
CA ASN A 43 7.06 6.40 -9.82
C ASN A 43 8.20 7.33 -9.39
N ALA A 44 7.86 8.55 -8.97
CA ALA A 44 8.89 9.49 -8.53
C ALA A 44 9.59 9.00 -7.25
N ARG A 45 10.93 9.08 -7.26
CA ARG A 45 11.81 8.83 -6.10
C ARG A 45 11.54 9.75 -4.91
N VAL A 46 10.83 10.85 -5.16
CA VAL A 46 10.39 11.83 -4.18
C VAL A 46 8.98 12.23 -4.58
N PHE A 47 8.04 12.23 -3.64
CA PHE A 47 6.70 12.77 -3.82
C PHE A 47 6.63 14.16 -3.20
N LYS A 48 6.22 15.16 -3.97
CA LYS A 48 6.24 16.56 -3.53
C LYS A 48 5.23 17.43 -4.25
N ILE A 49 4.93 18.57 -3.64
CA ILE A 49 4.17 19.63 -4.30
C ILE A 49 5.14 20.49 -5.09
N LYS A 50 4.92 20.59 -6.41
CA LYS A 50 5.71 21.40 -7.33
C LYS A 50 4.78 22.31 -8.12
N ASN A 51 4.99 23.62 -8.02
CA ASN A 51 4.17 24.64 -8.70
C ASN A 51 2.67 24.52 -8.37
N GLY A 52 2.33 24.21 -7.11
CA GLY A 52 0.93 24.06 -6.67
C GLY A 52 0.24 22.76 -7.11
N GLU A 53 0.99 21.81 -7.67
CA GLU A 53 0.47 20.51 -8.12
C GLU A 53 1.33 19.35 -7.60
N LEU A 54 0.77 18.13 -7.58
CA LEU A 54 1.56 16.94 -7.26
C LEU A 54 2.48 16.57 -8.43
N ASN A 55 3.73 16.22 -8.14
CA ASN A 55 4.67 15.78 -9.17
C ASN A 55 4.38 14.38 -9.73
N VAL A 56 3.53 13.60 -9.05
CA VAL A 56 3.01 12.30 -9.48
C VAL A 56 1.50 12.33 -9.36
N HIS A 57 0.80 11.74 -10.34
CA HIS A 57 -0.65 11.63 -10.30
C HIS A 57 -1.12 10.89 -9.04
N LYS A 58 -2.20 11.35 -8.40
CA LYS A 58 -2.74 10.81 -7.13
C LYS A 58 -3.10 9.31 -7.15
N ASP A 59 -3.34 8.76 -8.34
CA ASP A 59 -3.71 7.34 -8.51
C ASP A 59 -2.48 6.43 -8.69
N LYS A 60 -1.30 7.00 -8.88
CA LYS A 60 -0.06 6.26 -9.12
C LYS A 60 0.71 6.09 -7.82
N ASP A 61 0.52 4.95 -7.19
CA ASP A 61 1.13 4.58 -5.91
C ASP A 61 2.41 3.79 -6.07
N PHE A 62 3.31 3.94 -5.10
CA PHE A 62 4.54 3.16 -5.06
C PHE A 62 4.27 1.74 -4.59
N VAL A 63 4.68 0.77 -5.41
CA VAL A 63 4.67 -0.64 -5.07
C VAL A 63 6.09 -1.17 -5.19
N LEU A 64 6.59 -1.76 -4.11
CA LEU A 64 7.84 -2.51 -4.06
C LEU A 64 7.49 -3.98 -3.83
N GLY A 65 7.95 -4.87 -4.69
CA GLY A 65 7.61 -6.29 -4.57
C GLY A 65 7.98 -7.10 -5.79
N GLY A 66 7.26 -8.19 -6.01
CA GLY A 66 7.52 -9.08 -7.13
C GLY A 66 7.09 -10.49 -6.83
N ILE A 67 8.00 -11.43 -7.06
CA ILE A 67 7.77 -12.85 -6.82
C ILE A 67 8.53 -13.36 -5.60
N VAL A 68 7.96 -14.36 -4.93
CA VAL A 68 8.60 -15.09 -3.84
C VAL A 68 8.52 -16.59 -4.11
N LEU A 69 9.63 -17.27 -3.86
CA LEU A 69 9.84 -18.69 -4.14
C LEU A 69 10.39 -19.41 -2.92
N GLU A 70 10.00 -20.66 -2.76
CA GLU A 70 10.72 -21.61 -1.92
C GLU A 70 12.10 -21.88 -2.55
N GLU A 71 13.13 -22.07 -1.72
CA GLU A 71 14.52 -22.19 -2.18
C GLU A 71 14.71 -23.33 -3.20
N ASP A 72 14.01 -24.46 -2.99
CA ASP A 72 14.05 -25.64 -3.87
C ASP A 72 13.38 -25.41 -5.23
N LYS A 73 12.58 -24.35 -5.39
CA LYS A 73 11.87 -24.02 -6.64
C LYS A 73 12.65 -23.14 -7.61
N VAL A 74 13.71 -22.46 -7.16
CA VAL A 74 14.46 -21.50 -7.97
C VAL A 74 14.93 -22.12 -9.30
N ASN A 75 15.67 -23.23 -9.24
CA ASN A 75 16.22 -23.89 -10.44
C ASN A 75 15.13 -24.37 -11.42
N GLU A 76 13.99 -24.83 -10.90
CA GLU A 76 12.85 -25.27 -11.73
C GLU A 76 12.21 -24.09 -12.49
N VAL A 77 12.06 -22.96 -11.82
CA VAL A 77 11.51 -21.73 -12.41
C VAL A 77 12.47 -21.18 -13.47
N GLU A 78 13.77 -21.11 -13.15
CA GLU A 78 14.78 -20.61 -14.08
C GLU A 78 14.89 -21.45 -15.35
N SER A 79 14.96 -22.78 -15.21
CA SER A 79 15.06 -23.70 -16.35
C SER A 79 13.83 -23.67 -17.26
N SER A 80 12.64 -23.34 -16.73
CA SER A 80 11.40 -23.29 -17.50
C SER A 80 11.09 -21.92 -18.12
N PHE A 81 11.86 -20.87 -17.79
CA PHE A 81 11.63 -19.52 -18.29
C PHE A 81 11.78 -19.41 -19.82
N TYR A 82 12.69 -20.18 -20.42
CA TYR A 82 12.84 -20.22 -21.88
C TYR A 82 11.53 -20.60 -22.60
N GLN A 83 10.84 -21.63 -22.09
CA GLN A 83 9.55 -22.08 -22.63
C GLN A 83 8.47 -21.00 -22.50
N LEU A 84 8.47 -20.26 -21.38
CA LEU A 84 7.60 -19.10 -21.21
C LEU A 84 7.90 -18.03 -22.26
N ARG A 85 9.17 -17.68 -22.51
CA ARG A 85 9.52 -16.65 -23.51
C ARG A 85 9.02 -17.01 -24.91
N GLU A 86 9.14 -18.28 -25.29
CA GLU A 86 8.59 -18.78 -26.57
C GLU A 86 7.07 -18.65 -26.61
N LYS A 87 6.37 -19.07 -25.55
CA LYS A 87 4.91 -18.96 -25.43
C LYS A 87 4.43 -17.50 -25.53
N LEU A 88 5.17 -16.58 -24.91
CA LEU A 88 4.89 -15.13 -24.92
C LEU A 88 5.32 -14.43 -26.23
N LYS A 89 5.94 -15.16 -27.16
CA LYS A 89 6.48 -14.65 -28.43
C LYS A 89 7.43 -13.46 -28.21
N ILE A 90 8.30 -13.56 -27.20
CA ILE A 90 9.33 -12.56 -26.92
C ILE A 90 10.55 -12.86 -27.78
N GLN A 91 11.15 -11.84 -28.38
CA GLN A 91 12.34 -11.99 -29.21
C GLN A 91 13.51 -12.55 -28.38
N GLN A 92 14.14 -13.63 -28.81
CA GLN A 92 15.24 -14.28 -28.07
C GLN A 92 16.43 -13.34 -27.80
N LYS A 93 16.72 -12.41 -28.73
CA LYS A 93 17.80 -11.42 -28.60
C LYS A 93 17.56 -10.36 -27.52
N LEU A 94 16.34 -10.25 -27.01
CA LEU A 94 16.02 -9.28 -25.97
C LEU A 94 16.73 -9.73 -24.69
N LYS A 95 17.61 -8.90 -24.14
CA LYS A 95 18.35 -9.23 -22.90
C LYS A 95 17.45 -9.21 -21.67
N GLU A 96 16.41 -8.39 -21.70
CA GLU A 96 15.57 -8.11 -20.54
C GLU A 96 14.10 -8.07 -20.94
N VAL A 97 13.26 -8.87 -20.28
CA VAL A 97 11.82 -8.85 -20.44
C VAL A 97 11.20 -7.91 -19.42
N LYS A 98 10.45 -6.91 -19.90
CA LYS A 98 9.69 -5.98 -19.06
C LYS A 98 8.19 -6.07 -19.35
N LEU A 99 7.36 -5.48 -18.49
CA LEU A 99 5.90 -5.42 -18.71
C LEU A 99 5.51 -4.90 -20.10
N ASN A 100 6.23 -3.89 -20.60
CA ASN A 100 5.94 -3.26 -21.90
C ASN A 100 6.11 -4.21 -23.10
N ASN A 101 6.75 -5.37 -22.92
CA ASN A 101 6.84 -6.42 -23.95
C ASN A 101 5.58 -7.31 -24.01
N LEU A 102 4.77 -7.31 -22.94
CA LEU A 102 3.55 -8.11 -22.78
C LEU A 102 2.26 -7.28 -22.89
N CYS A 103 2.32 -6.03 -22.44
CA CYS A 103 1.23 -5.06 -22.47
C CYS A 103 1.76 -3.71 -23.00
N PRO A 104 1.17 -3.08 -24.02
CA PRO A 104 1.69 -1.83 -24.59
C PRO A 104 1.88 -0.74 -23.53
N LYS A 105 2.93 0.09 -23.69
CA LYS A 105 3.19 1.21 -22.78
C LYS A 105 1.98 2.15 -22.74
N GLY A 106 1.54 2.51 -21.53
CA GLY A 106 0.37 3.36 -21.32
C GLY A 106 -0.97 2.62 -21.22
N SER A 107 -1.00 1.30 -21.43
CA SER A 107 -2.22 0.51 -21.23
C SER A 107 -2.67 0.55 -19.77
N ASP A 108 -3.98 0.59 -19.52
CA ASP A 108 -4.57 0.41 -18.19
C ASP A 108 -4.60 -1.08 -17.77
N LEU A 109 -5.14 -1.36 -16.58
CA LEU A 109 -5.27 -2.73 -16.09
C LEU A 109 -6.13 -3.61 -17.02
N LEU A 110 -7.28 -3.08 -17.47
CA LEU A 110 -8.27 -3.84 -18.26
C LEU A 110 -7.65 -4.33 -19.57
N ASN A 111 -6.94 -3.45 -20.27
CA ASN A 111 -6.18 -3.79 -21.47
C ASN A 111 -5.07 -4.82 -21.18
N CYS A 112 -4.39 -4.72 -20.04
CA CYS A 112 -3.37 -5.70 -19.67
C CYS A 112 -3.96 -7.09 -19.37
N ILE A 113 -5.02 -7.20 -18.56
CA ILE A 113 -5.62 -8.52 -18.27
C ILE A 113 -6.33 -9.13 -19.50
N HIS A 114 -6.79 -8.29 -20.43
CA HIS A 114 -7.30 -8.72 -21.73
C HIS A 114 -6.18 -9.25 -22.67
N SER A 115 -4.90 -8.94 -22.41
CA SER A 115 -3.78 -9.47 -23.20
C SER A 115 -3.59 -10.98 -23.01
N LYS A 116 -3.55 -11.74 -24.11
CA LYS A 116 -3.22 -13.17 -24.07
C LYS A 116 -1.85 -13.43 -23.41
N LYS A 117 -0.87 -12.57 -23.64
CA LYS A 117 0.48 -12.72 -23.06
C LYS A 117 0.45 -12.59 -21.54
N ILE A 118 -0.33 -11.64 -21.01
CA ILE A 118 -0.50 -11.48 -19.56
C ILE A 118 -1.22 -12.69 -18.98
N ARG A 119 -2.30 -13.17 -19.60
CA ARG A 119 -2.97 -14.41 -19.15
C ARG A 119 -2.04 -15.63 -19.15
N ASP A 120 -1.26 -15.80 -20.22
CA ASP A 120 -0.30 -16.90 -20.32
C ASP A 120 0.77 -16.84 -19.22
N LEU A 121 1.23 -15.63 -18.86
CA LEU A 121 2.16 -15.40 -17.76
C LEU A 121 1.51 -15.72 -16.40
N LEU A 122 0.34 -15.15 -16.10
CA LEU A 122 -0.35 -15.34 -14.81
C LEU A 122 -0.67 -16.82 -14.57
N GLN A 123 -1.09 -17.54 -15.61
CA GLN A 123 -1.28 -18.99 -15.54
C GLN A 123 0.05 -19.70 -15.24
N TRP A 124 1.13 -19.35 -15.94
CA TRP A 124 2.44 -19.97 -15.72
C TRP A 124 2.99 -19.72 -14.30
N LEU A 125 2.83 -18.51 -13.76
CA LEU A 125 3.19 -18.21 -12.36
C LEU A 125 2.43 -19.13 -11.39
N THR A 126 1.14 -19.37 -11.66
CA THR A 126 0.31 -20.27 -10.87
C THR A 126 0.81 -21.72 -10.98
N ASP A 127 1.02 -22.21 -12.21
CA ASP A 127 1.46 -23.58 -12.50
C ASP A 127 2.83 -23.90 -11.89
N LYS A 128 3.72 -22.91 -11.83
CA LYS A 128 5.06 -23.02 -11.23
C LYS A 128 5.12 -22.81 -9.72
N ASN A 129 3.95 -22.77 -9.10
CA ASN A 129 3.78 -22.51 -7.67
C ASN A 129 4.50 -21.24 -7.19
N ILE A 130 4.56 -20.21 -8.03
CA ILE A 130 5.15 -18.91 -7.68
C ILE A 130 4.11 -18.11 -6.89
N TYR A 131 4.57 -17.34 -5.92
CA TYR A 131 3.73 -16.44 -5.13
C TYR A 131 4.11 -14.99 -5.38
N ILE A 132 3.17 -14.08 -5.15
CA ILE A 132 3.36 -12.63 -5.22
C ILE A 132 3.54 -12.09 -3.81
N HIS A 133 4.51 -11.20 -3.65
CA HIS A 133 4.65 -10.37 -2.44
C HIS A 133 4.78 -8.91 -2.86
N PHE A 134 4.29 -8.00 -2.00
CA PHE A 134 4.49 -6.57 -2.20
C PHE A 134 4.30 -5.75 -0.93
N THR A 135 4.87 -4.56 -0.97
CA THR A 135 4.59 -3.41 -0.11
C THR A 135 4.04 -2.30 -1.00
N MET A 136 2.81 -1.88 -0.74
CA MET A 136 2.16 -0.76 -1.43
C MET A 136 2.10 0.45 -0.50
N LEU A 137 2.43 1.63 -1.02
CA LEU A 137 2.36 2.92 -0.34
C LEU A 137 1.44 3.85 -1.14
N ASP A 138 0.29 4.18 -0.58
CA ASP A 138 -0.61 5.19 -1.15
C ASP A 138 -0.01 6.57 -0.91
N HIS A 139 0.47 7.21 -1.97
CA HIS A 139 1.20 8.49 -1.85
C HIS A 139 0.36 9.57 -1.19
N LEU A 140 -0.89 9.72 -1.62
CA LEU A 140 -1.77 10.77 -1.12
C LEU A 140 -2.15 10.49 0.33
N TYR A 141 -2.49 9.24 0.67
CA TYR A 141 -2.83 8.86 2.03
C TYR A 141 -1.67 9.09 3.01
N TYR A 142 -0.49 8.57 2.67
CA TYR A 142 0.70 8.72 3.50
C TYR A 142 1.03 10.20 3.71
N SER A 143 0.95 11.00 2.65
CA SER A 143 1.31 12.43 2.70
C SER A 143 0.38 13.28 3.57
N ILE A 144 -0.87 12.89 3.77
CA ILE A 144 -1.85 13.67 4.55
C ILE A 144 -2.12 13.07 5.93
N ALA A 145 -1.58 11.90 6.24
CA ALA A 145 -1.79 11.21 7.51
C ALA A 145 -1.35 12.08 8.71
N ASP A 146 -0.22 12.77 8.57
CA ASP A 146 0.35 13.69 9.57
C ASP A 146 -0.62 14.80 10.00
N ILE A 147 -1.59 15.19 9.14
CA ILE A 147 -2.62 16.19 9.47
C ILE A 147 -3.53 15.68 10.59
N ILE A 148 -3.89 14.39 10.57
CA ILE A 148 -4.72 13.79 11.62
C ILE A 148 -3.86 13.37 12.80
N GLU A 149 -2.65 12.82 12.56
CA GLU A 149 -1.75 12.37 13.63
C GLU A 149 -1.30 13.51 14.53
N SER A 150 -1.16 14.72 13.99
CA SER A 150 -0.83 15.93 14.76
C SER A 150 -1.93 16.41 15.70
N LEU A 151 -3.17 15.93 15.56
CA LEU A 151 -4.30 16.34 16.40
C LEU A 151 -4.52 15.43 17.60
N ASN A 152 -3.89 14.26 17.70
CA ASN A 152 -4.15 13.34 18.81
C ASN A 152 -2.94 12.43 19.08
N TYR A 153 -1.98 12.95 19.85
CA TYR A 153 -0.73 12.27 20.18
C TYR A 153 -0.86 11.24 21.32
N ASP A 154 -1.83 11.41 22.24
CA ASP A 154 -1.83 10.75 23.56
C ASP A 154 -2.74 9.51 23.71
N SER A 155 -3.29 8.95 22.63
CA SER A 155 -4.03 7.68 22.73
C SER A 155 -3.11 6.46 22.53
N PRO A 156 -2.92 5.59 23.55
CA PRO A 156 -2.15 4.35 23.40
C PRO A 156 -2.81 3.33 22.46
N PHE A 157 -4.03 3.60 21.98
CA PHE A 157 -4.78 2.82 20.99
C PHE A 157 -4.93 3.60 19.69
N ASN A 158 -3.79 4.03 19.13
CA ASN A 158 -3.65 5.02 18.06
C ASN A 158 -4.22 4.57 16.69
N ASP A 159 -5.51 4.24 16.64
CA ASP A 159 -6.26 3.83 15.45
C ASP A 159 -7.07 5.03 14.91
N ASN A 160 -6.41 6.18 14.74
CA ASN A 160 -6.97 7.33 14.00
C ASN A 160 -7.10 7.04 12.50
N ASP A 161 -6.84 5.80 12.05
CA ASP A 161 -6.92 5.40 10.66
C ASP A 161 -8.33 5.59 10.09
N ASP A 162 -9.37 5.61 10.93
CA ASP A 162 -10.73 5.98 10.52
C ASP A 162 -10.78 7.45 10.08
N PHE A 163 -10.31 8.38 10.92
CA PHE A 163 -10.27 9.81 10.58
C PHE A 163 -9.32 10.10 9.41
N LYS A 164 -8.18 9.41 9.31
CA LYS A 164 -7.28 9.50 8.15
C LYS A 164 -7.98 9.03 6.88
N THR A 165 -8.75 7.93 6.96
CA THR A 165 -9.53 7.41 5.83
C THR A 165 -10.65 8.38 5.43
N MET A 166 -11.35 8.98 6.39
CA MET A 166 -12.37 9.98 6.12
C MET A 166 -11.77 11.22 5.44
N LEU A 167 -10.67 11.77 5.98
CA LEU A 167 -9.98 12.91 5.38
C LEU A 167 -9.54 12.57 3.95
N TYR A 168 -8.89 11.43 3.77
CA TYR A 168 -8.46 10.94 2.46
C TYR A 168 -9.60 10.92 1.45
N TYR A 169 -10.79 10.44 1.83
CA TYR A 169 -11.94 10.40 0.92
C TYR A 169 -12.27 11.79 0.35
N PHE A 170 -12.40 12.81 1.20
CA PHE A 170 -12.69 14.18 0.75
C PHE A 170 -11.55 14.78 -0.06
N VAL A 171 -10.30 14.53 0.34
CA VAL A 171 -9.11 14.99 -0.39
C VAL A 171 -9.02 14.33 -1.77
N TYR A 172 -9.37 13.06 -1.89
CA TYR A 172 -9.34 12.34 -3.17
C TYR A 172 -10.40 12.86 -4.14
N LEU A 173 -11.59 13.24 -3.66
CA LEU A 173 -12.66 13.81 -4.50
C LEU A 173 -12.28 15.16 -5.12
N ASN A 174 -11.50 15.98 -4.42
CA ASN A 174 -11.07 17.29 -4.90
C ASN A 174 -9.61 17.58 -4.54
N THR A 175 -8.71 16.78 -5.11
CA THR A 175 -7.28 16.82 -4.79
C THR A 175 -6.67 18.17 -5.15
N ASP A 176 -6.95 18.73 -6.32
CA ASP A 176 -6.35 19.99 -6.76
C ASP A 176 -6.68 21.16 -5.81
N ALA A 177 -7.91 21.23 -5.30
CA ALA A 177 -8.28 22.25 -4.32
C ALA A 177 -7.56 22.04 -2.98
N PHE A 178 -7.40 20.79 -2.53
CA PHE A 178 -6.69 20.50 -1.29
C PHE A 178 -5.19 20.78 -1.39
N ILE A 179 -4.56 20.42 -2.51
CA ILE A 179 -3.13 20.69 -2.73
C ILE A 179 -2.83 22.19 -2.71
N LYS A 180 -3.75 23.05 -3.17
CA LYS A 180 -3.61 24.50 -3.01
C LYS A 180 -3.59 24.94 -1.55
N ILE A 181 -4.35 24.28 -0.67
CA ILE A 181 -4.30 24.54 0.78
C ILE A 181 -2.93 24.15 1.31
N LEU A 182 -2.46 22.94 1.01
CA LEU A 182 -1.14 22.47 1.41
C LEU A 182 -0.02 23.42 0.95
N ASP A 183 -0.09 23.86 -0.31
CA ASP A 183 0.88 24.77 -0.92
C ASP A 183 0.90 26.16 -0.25
N THR A 184 -0.30 26.70 0.06
CA THR A 184 -0.51 28.00 0.73
C THR A 184 0.09 28.03 2.13
N TYR A 185 -0.08 26.94 2.88
CA TYR A 185 0.39 26.83 4.25
C TYR A 185 1.78 26.21 4.37
N ASN A 186 2.52 26.05 3.27
CA ASN A 186 3.87 25.47 3.26
C ASN A 186 3.94 24.04 3.87
N TYR A 187 2.85 23.27 3.74
CA TYR A 187 2.82 21.89 4.20
C TYR A 187 3.92 21.05 3.50
N PRO A 188 4.62 20.14 4.21
CA PRO A 188 4.34 19.61 5.56
C PRO A 188 4.90 20.41 6.74
N ASP A 189 5.46 21.60 6.51
CA ASP A 189 6.00 22.47 7.57
C ASP A 189 5.13 23.72 7.71
N VAL A 190 3.91 23.50 8.24
CA VAL A 190 2.91 24.57 8.45
C VAL A 190 3.37 25.53 9.55
N GLY A 191 4.02 24.96 10.57
CA GLY A 191 4.49 25.67 11.75
C GLY A 191 3.36 26.06 12.71
N ARG A 192 3.73 26.23 13.97
CA ARG A 192 2.79 26.46 15.07
C ARG A 192 1.89 27.69 14.88
N LYS A 193 2.45 28.78 14.35
CA LYS A 193 1.73 30.06 14.18
C LYS A 193 0.59 29.99 13.18
N GLN A 194 0.69 29.11 12.17
CA GLN A 194 -0.31 29.03 11.09
C GLN A 194 -1.22 27.80 11.22
N SER A 195 -0.95 26.91 12.18
CA SER A 195 -1.63 25.62 12.32
C SER A 195 -3.14 25.76 12.52
N GLU A 196 -3.59 26.71 13.35
CA GLU A 196 -5.03 26.94 13.55
C GLU A 196 -5.73 27.37 12.24
N SER A 197 -5.16 28.32 11.51
CA SER A 197 -5.67 28.78 10.23
C SER A 197 -5.67 27.67 9.18
N PHE A 198 -4.62 26.85 9.14
CA PHE A 198 -4.52 25.68 8.28
C PHE A 198 -5.66 24.69 8.55
N TYR A 199 -5.89 24.30 9.80
CA TYR A 199 -6.98 23.38 10.15
C TYR A 199 -8.37 23.97 9.87
N ASN A 200 -8.55 25.28 10.04
CA ASN A 200 -9.79 25.96 9.65
C ASN A 200 -10.04 25.84 8.14
N GLU A 201 -9.01 25.98 7.31
CA GLU A 201 -9.12 25.76 5.86
C GLU A 201 -9.38 24.29 5.50
N VAL A 202 -8.75 23.34 6.20
CA VAL A 202 -9.04 21.90 6.04
C VAL A 202 -10.50 21.60 6.36
N VAL A 203 -11.03 22.13 7.46
CA VAL A 203 -12.45 21.99 7.83
C VAL A 203 -13.36 22.62 6.78
N ASN A 204 -13.06 23.84 6.34
CA ASN A 204 -13.83 24.53 5.31
C ASN A 204 -13.86 23.73 4.00
N PHE A 205 -12.73 23.13 3.61
CA PHE A 205 -12.63 22.24 2.47
C PHE A 205 -13.55 21.03 2.63
N ILE A 206 -13.46 20.29 3.75
CA ILE A 206 -14.29 19.10 4.01
C ILE A 206 -15.78 19.44 3.91
N LEU A 207 -16.21 20.54 4.54
CA LEU A 207 -17.62 20.95 4.54
C LEU A 207 -18.12 21.29 3.12
N LYS A 208 -17.29 21.98 2.32
CA LYS A 208 -17.62 22.42 0.95
C LYS A 208 -17.51 21.30 -0.10
N THR A 209 -16.77 20.22 0.15
CA THR A 209 -16.60 19.13 -0.81
C THR A 209 -17.92 18.39 -1.02
N ASN A 210 -18.46 18.44 -2.23
CA ASN A 210 -19.66 17.68 -2.59
C ASN A 210 -19.33 16.17 -2.60
N ASN A 211 -20.30 15.37 -2.17
CA ASN A 211 -20.22 13.91 -2.23
C ASN A 211 -21.62 13.35 -2.48
N ASP A 212 -21.70 12.25 -3.20
CA ASP A 212 -22.98 11.65 -3.62
C ASP A 212 -23.47 10.56 -2.65
N PHE A 213 -22.76 10.34 -1.55
CA PHE A 213 -22.96 9.20 -0.65
C PHE A 213 -23.43 9.62 0.73
N ASN A 214 -24.70 9.35 1.05
CA ASN A 214 -25.28 9.73 2.34
C ASN A 214 -24.48 9.26 3.56
N VAL A 215 -23.90 8.06 3.51
CA VAL A 215 -23.06 7.51 4.60
C VAL A 215 -21.82 8.38 4.89
N VAL A 216 -21.35 9.14 3.91
CA VAL A 216 -20.18 10.02 4.02
C VAL A 216 -20.55 11.40 4.60
N ASN A 217 -21.83 11.80 4.58
CA ASN A 217 -22.23 13.08 5.20
C ASN A 217 -21.97 13.09 6.72
N GLU A 218 -22.12 11.95 7.38
CA GLU A 218 -21.75 11.79 8.79
C GLU A 218 -20.25 12.01 9.01
N TRP A 219 -19.39 11.63 8.05
CA TRP A 219 -17.93 11.78 8.16
C TRP A 219 -17.51 13.24 8.18
N LYS A 220 -18.23 14.13 7.46
CA LYS A 220 -17.98 15.58 7.53
C LYS A 220 -18.17 16.09 8.95
N VAL A 221 -19.25 15.65 9.61
CA VAL A 221 -19.60 16.06 10.98
C VAL A 221 -18.58 15.50 11.97
N LEU A 222 -18.21 14.22 11.83
CA LEU A 222 -17.19 13.58 12.67
C LEU A 222 -15.83 14.26 12.53
N LEU A 223 -15.36 14.52 11.32
CA LEU A 223 -14.11 15.24 11.08
C LEU A 223 -14.15 16.67 11.61
N TYR A 224 -15.27 17.38 11.44
CA TYR A 224 -15.44 18.73 11.98
C TYR A 224 -15.23 18.72 13.50
N PHE A 225 -15.97 17.87 14.22
CA PHE A 225 -15.87 17.82 15.67
C PHE A 225 -14.50 17.31 16.13
N PHE A 226 -13.94 16.29 15.47
CA PHE A 226 -12.60 15.79 15.77
C PHE A 226 -11.55 16.88 15.63
N ILE A 227 -11.52 17.61 14.50
CA ILE A 227 -10.53 18.66 14.28
C ILE A 227 -10.74 19.79 15.27
N LYS A 228 -11.97 20.30 15.42
CA LYS A 228 -12.28 21.43 16.32
C LYS A 228 -11.98 21.12 17.78
N HIS A 229 -12.28 19.90 18.24
CA HIS A 229 -11.99 19.48 19.60
C HIS A 229 -10.49 19.43 19.88
N ASN A 230 -9.65 19.17 18.87
CA ASN A 230 -8.22 18.96 19.05
C ASN A 230 -7.35 20.13 18.59
N LEU A 231 -7.93 21.27 18.20
CA LEU A 231 -7.19 22.44 17.69
C LEU A 231 -6.15 23.01 18.68
N TYR A 232 -6.32 22.77 19.99
CA TYR A 232 -5.39 23.24 21.02
C TYR A 232 -4.14 22.36 21.17
N MET A 233 -4.10 21.19 20.52
CA MET A 233 -2.96 20.27 20.58
C MET A 233 -1.75 20.85 19.85
N GLU A 234 -0.55 20.45 20.29
CA GLU A 234 0.67 20.83 19.58
C GLU A 234 0.73 20.12 18.22
N PRO A 235 0.98 20.85 17.12
CA PRO A 235 0.97 20.29 15.78
C PRO A 235 2.30 19.57 15.46
N THR A 236 2.63 18.54 16.26
CA THR A 236 3.97 17.93 16.33
C THR A 236 4.52 17.46 14.98
N TYR A 237 3.68 16.89 14.10
CA TYR A 237 4.14 16.44 12.77
C TYR A 237 4.07 17.54 11.70
N LEU A 238 3.57 18.73 12.02
CA LEU A 238 3.50 19.89 11.12
C LEU A 238 4.52 20.99 11.46
N GLU A 239 5.43 20.76 12.43
CA GLU A 239 6.43 21.73 12.89
C GLU A 239 7.86 21.14 12.85
N ASN A 240 8.86 21.98 12.56
CA ASN A 240 10.30 21.66 12.61
C ASN A 240 10.68 20.43 11.77
N ASN A 241 9.99 20.29 10.65
CA ASN A 241 10.25 19.28 9.66
C ASN A 241 11.47 19.73 8.81
N ASN A 242 12.66 19.76 9.44
CA ASN A 242 13.94 20.30 8.92
C ASN A 242 14.40 19.71 7.56
N LYS A 243 13.70 18.70 7.03
CA LYS A 243 13.93 18.06 5.72
C LYS A 243 13.01 18.60 4.59
N LYS A 244 12.04 19.49 4.89
CA LYS A 244 10.86 19.73 4.05
C LYS A 244 10.68 21.18 3.52
N ASN A 245 11.76 21.96 3.43
CA ASN A 245 11.75 23.33 2.86
C ASN A 245 11.44 23.39 1.33
N ASP A 246 11.27 22.26 0.65
CA ASP A 246 10.91 22.16 -0.78
C ASP A 246 9.52 21.50 -1.00
N LYS A 247 8.63 21.54 0.01
CA LYS A 247 7.29 20.91 -0.04
C LYS A 247 7.34 19.42 -0.39
N THR A 248 8.42 18.76 0.03
CA THR A 248 8.61 17.32 -0.07
C THR A 248 7.67 16.62 0.90
N LEU A 249 6.84 15.74 0.37
CA LEU A 249 5.88 14.97 1.14
C LEU A 249 6.45 13.59 1.52
N ILE A 250 7.20 12.95 0.62
CA ILE A 250 7.83 11.64 0.83
C ILE A 250 9.20 11.61 0.14
N ASP A 251 10.26 11.27 0.86
CA ASP A 251 11.61 11.00 0.32
C ASP A 251 12.23 9.70 0.86
N GLU A 252 11.52 9.02 1.76
CA GLU A 252 12.03 7.91 2.55
C GLU A 252 11.62 6.52 2.02
N TYR A 253 11.37 6.39 0.71
CA TYR A 253 11.02 5.11 0.07
C TYR A 253 12.00 3.97 0.36
N TYR A 254 13.29 4.29 0.55
CA TYR A 254 14.33 3.33 0.92
C TYR A 254 14.02 2.57 2.22
N LEU A 255 13.24 3.17 3.13
CA LEU A 255 12.79 2.49 4.36
C LEU A 255 11.87 1.31 4.06
N LEU A 256 11.14 1.31 2.94
CA LEU A 256 10.26 0.19 2.56
C LEU A 256 11.07 -1.06 2.20
N TYR A 257 12.22 -0.89 1.54
CA TYR A 257 13.17 -1.95 1.22
C TYR A 257 13.70 -2.58 2.51
N PHE A 258 14.25 -1.75 3.38
CA PHE A 258 14.86 -2.20 4.63
C PHE A 258 13.85 -2.78 5.63
N LYS A 259 12.65 -2.20 5.76
CA LYS A 259 11.59 -2.76 6.62
C LYS A 259 11.20 -4.17 6.18
N ARG A 260 11.25 -4.48 4.87
CA ARG A 260 10.96 -5.83 4.37
C ARG A 260 12.04 -6.84 4.73
N THR A 261 13.32 -6.49 4.59
CA THR A 261 14.42 -7.38 4.98
C THR A 261 14.43 -7.68 6.47
N LYS A 262 14.05 -6.71 7.31
CA LYS A 262 13.89 -6.91 8.75
C LYS A 262 12.71 -7.82 9.12
N ARG A 263 11.58 -7.69 8.41
CA ARG A 263 10.38 -8.49 8.68
C ARG A 263 10.58 -9.96 8.32
N PHE A 264 11.27 -10.25 7.23
CA PHE A 264 11.58 -11.62 6.80
C PHE A 264 13.07 -11.92 6.98
N ASN A 265 13.58 -11.76 8.20
CA ASN A 265 15.02 -11.88 8.49
C ASN A 265 15.62 -13.27 8.22
N LYS A 266 14.80 -14.32 8.10
CA LYS A 266 15.23 -15.66 7.67
C LYS A 266 15.22 -15.87 6.16
N GLY A 267 14.53 -15.03 5.39
CA GLY A 267 14.52 -15.08 3.93
C GLY A 267 15.69 -14.34 3.31
N PHE A 268 15.93 -14.59 2.03
CA PHE A 268 16.88 -13.83 1.21
C PHE A 268 16.15 -12.86 0.29
N HIS A 269 16.67 -11.64 0.19
CA HIS A 269 16.04 -10.55 -0.55
C HIS A 269 16.91 -10.09 -1.73
N PHE A 270 16.39 -10.21 -2.94
CA PHE A 270 17.06 -9.88 -4.19
C PHE A 270 16.39 -8.69 -4.85
N PHE A 271 17.02 -7.53 -4.83
CA PHE A 271 16.49 -6.28 -5.39
C PHE A 271 17.10 -5.98 -6.77
N ASP A 272 16.31 -5.39 -7.68
CA ASP A 272 16.89 -4.70 -8.86
C ASP A 272 17.74 -3.51 -8.41
N GLU A 273 18.70 -3.10 -9.26
CA GLU A 273 19.59 -1.98 -8.95
C GLU A 273 18.85 -0.65 -8.82
N GLU A 274 18.85 -0.08 -7.62
CA GLU A 274 18.42 1.31 -7.37
C GLU A 274 19.51 2.05 -6.57
N ARG A 275 20.32 2.85 -7.27
CA ARG A 275 21.51 3.51 -6.72
C ARG A 275 21.23 4.46 -5.55
N ASN A 276 20.10 5.17 -5.55
CA ASN A 276 19.75 6.07 -4.45
C ASN A 276 19.31 5.29 -3.22
N VAL A 277 18.52 4.23 -3.40
CA VAL A 277 18.12 3.33 -2.30
C VAL A 277 19.36 2.68 -1.69
N GLN A 278 20.25 2.14 -2.51
CA GLN A 278 21.52 1.56 -2.06
C GLN A 278 22.33 2.57 -1.24
N LYS A 279 22.53 3.79 -1.78
CA LYS A 279 23.24 4.86 -1.09
C LYS A 279 22.59 5.22 0.25
N LYS A 280 21.25 5.32 0.30
CA LYS A 280 20.51 5.64 1.53
C LYS A 280 20.59 4.54 2.59
N ILE A 281 20.56 3.29 2.17
CA ILE A 281 20.76 2.13 3.07
C ILE A 281 22.19 2.13 3.61
N ASP A 282 23.20 2.42 2.79
CA ASP A 282 24.60 2.52 3.22
C ASP A 282 24.83 3.68 4.20
N GLU A 283 24.22 4.84 3.94
CA GLU A 283 24.22 5.99 4.85
C GLU A 283 23.61 5.62 6.21
N MET A 284 22.44 4.97 6.20
CA MET A 284 21.75 4.50 7.40
C MET A 284 22.56 3.46 8.17
N LYS A 285 23.24 2.55 7.47
CA LYS A 285 24.14 1.56 8.08
C LYS A 285 25.26 2.24 8.86
N LYS A 286 25.95 3.20 8.22
CA LYS A 286 27.04 3.97 8.86
C LYS A 286 26.56 4.70 10.11
N GLU A 287 25.39 5.33 10.05
CA GLU A 287 24.81 6.01 11.20
C GLU A 287 24.50 5.06 12.37
N ILE A 288 23.96 3.87 12.08
CA ILE A 288 23.70 2.84 13.08
C ILE A 288 25.01 2.28 13.66
N ASP A 289 26.03 2.07 12.84
CA ASP A 289 27.33 1.58 13.30
C ASP A 289 28.01 2.59 14.25
N GLU A 290 27.93 3.89 13.96
CA GLU A 290 28.55 4.96 14.74
C GLU A 290 27.76 5.32 16.02
N LYS A 291 26.43 5.36 15.95
CA LYS A 291 25.57 5.97 16.99
C LYS A 291 24.40 5.09 17.44
N GLY A 292 24.13 4.00 16.73
CA GLY A 292 23.00 3.11 17.00
C GLY A 292 23.20 2.31 18.28
N SER A 293 22.08 1.87 18.86
CA SER A 293 22.12 0.93 19.98
C SER A 293 22.64 -0.45 19.52
N GLU A 294 23.11 -1.29 20.45
CA GLU A 294 23.48 -2.67 20.13
C GLU A 294 22.31 -3.46 19.51
N ILE A 295 21.06 -3.11 19.88
CA ILE A 295 19.86 -3.69 19.28
C ILE A 295 19.73 -3.26 17.81
N ASP A 296 19.96 -1.99 17.48
CA ASP A 296 19.87 -1.50 16.10
C ASP A 296 20.91 -2.16 15.21
N LYS A 297 22.14 -2.29 15.71
CA LYS A 297 23.24 -2.97 15.02
C LYS A 297 22.91 -4.45 14.77
N ALA A 298 22.43 -5.16 15.79
CA ALA A 298 22.02 -6.56 15.66
C ALA A 298 20.86 -6.73 14.67
N LEU A 299 19.86 -5.84 14.70
CA LEU A 299 18.74 -5.85 13.75
C LEU A 299 19.19 -5.56 12.31
N PHE A 300 20.21 -4.72 12.11
CA PHE A 300 20.77 -4.48 10.78
C PHE A 300 21.60 -5.67 10.30
N ALA A 301 22.44 -6.24 11.17
CA ALA A 301 23.31 -7.37 10.86
C ALA A 301 22.54 -8.64 10.46
N ASN A 302 21.33 -8.84 10.99
CA ASN A 302 20.45 -9.96 10.67
C ASN A 302 19.58 -9.73 9.42
N THR A 303 20.05 -8.95 8.44
CA THR A 303 19.33 -8.75 7.17
C THR A 303 20.08 -9.40 6.02
N ASN A 304 19.37 -10.23 5.24
CA ASN A 304 19.95 -10.94 4.10
C ASN A 304 19.43 -10.33 2.81
N TYR A 305 20.20 -9.42 2.20
CA TYR A 305 19.81 -8.81 0.93
C TYR A 305 20.97 -8.59 -0.01
N GLN A 306 20.65 -8.54 -1.30
CA GLN A 306 21.57 -8.25 -2.41
C GLN A 306 20.86 -7.45 -3.51
N PHE A 307 21.65 -6.68 -4.25
CA PHE A 307 21.20 -5.94 -5.43
C PHE A 307 21.82 -6.58 -6.68
N PHE A 308 21.05 -6.70 -7.76
CA PHE A 308 21.48 -7.32 -9.02
C PHE A 308 21.00 -6.50 -10.23
N ASP A 309 21.78 -6.52 -11.32
CA ASP A 309 21.33 -6.02 -12.62
C ASP A 309 20.26 -6.98 -13.17
N SER A 310 19.04 -6.48 -13.35
CA SER A 310 17.92 -7.22 -13.93
C SER A 310 18.23 -7.91 -15.27
N LYS A 311 19.22 -7.45 -16.05
CA LYS A 311 19.64 -8.12 -17.30
C LYS A 311 20.16 -9.55 -17.07
N ASP A 312 20.71 -9.81 -15.89
CA ASP A 312 21.36 -11.07 -15.56
C ASP A 312 20.52 -11.94 -14.60
N ASN A 313 19.33 -11.46 -14.20
CA ASN A 313 18.45 -12.17 -13.27
C ASN A 313 16.99 -12.20 -13.75
N ILE A 314 16.54 -13.36 -14.23
CA ILE A 314 15.20 -13.52 -14.77
C ILE A 314 14.08 -13.39 -13.72
N LEU A 315 14.37 -13.63 -12.44
CA LEU A 315 13.41 -13.58 -11.34
C LEU A 315 13.13 -12.13 -10.94
N ILE A 316 14.13 -11.26 -11.09
CA ILE A 316 13.96 -9.80 -11.03
C ILE A 316 13.15 -9.30 -12.24
N GLN A 317 13.41 -9.80 -13.45
CA GLN A 317 12.58 -9.45 -14.63
C GLN A 317 11.11 -9.86 -14.45
N LEU A 318 10.83 -11.02 -13.83
CA LEU A 318 9.48 -11.40 -13.47
C LEU A 318 8.87 -10.45 -12.43
N SER A 319 9.69 -9.92 -11.52
CA SER A 319 9.28 -8.95 -10.51
C SER A 319 8.90 -7.60 -11.12
N ASP A 320 9.63 -7.08 -12.12
CA ASP A 320 9.23 -5.88 -12.92
C ASP A 320 7.81 -6.05 -13.47
N ILE A 321 7.56 -7.19 -14.11
CA ILE A 321 6.27 -7.44 -14.76
C ILE A 321 5.15 -7.52 -13.71
N VAL A 322 5.38 -8.26 -12.62
CA VAL A 322 4.39 -8.41 -11.54
C VAL A 322 4.09 -7.08 -10.88
N VAL A 323 5.11 -6.32 -10.49
CA VAL A 323 4.95 -5.00 -9.84
C VAL A 323 4.29 -4.00 -10.78
N GLY A 324 4.62 -4.02 -12.07
CA GLY A 324 3.96 -3.19 -13.07
C GLY A 324 2.46 -3.53 -13.22
N ILE A 325 2.07 -4.81 -13.12
CA ILE A 325 0.65 -5.21 -13.07
C ILE A 325 0.00 -4.75 -11.76
N LEU A 326 0.68 -4.91 -10.61
CA LEU A 326 0.18 -4.46 -9.31
C LEU A 326 -0.03 -2.94 -9.25
N GLY A 327 0.89 -2.15 -9.82
CA GLY A 327 0.72 -0.70 -9.92
C GLY A 327 -0.55 -0.32 -10.68
N LYS A 328 -0.81 -0.98 -11.82
CA LYS A 328 -2.06 -0.81 -12.59
C LYS A 328 -3.28 -1.30 -11.82
N LEU A 329 -3.13 -2.36 -11.03
CA LEU A 329 -4.19 -2.87 -10.17
C LEU A 329 -4.60 -1.82 -9.14
N PHE A 330 -3.65 -1.22 -8.42
CA PHE A 330 -4.00 -0.20 -7.43
C PHE A 330 -4.59 1.07 -8.04
N GLU A 331 -4.08 1.51 -9.20
CA GLU A 331 -4.66 2.61 -9.98
C GLU A 331 -6.13 2.30 -10.35
N PHE A 332 -6.42 1.07 -10.77
CA PHE A 332 -7.78 0.62 -11.07
C PHE A 332 -8.67 0.56 -9.80
N ILE A 333 -8.18 -0.04 -8.71
CA ILE A 333 -8.97 -0.22 -7.48
C ILE A 333 -9.38 1.12 -6.87
N LYS A 334 -8.50 2.13 -6.90
CA LYS A 334 -8.81 3.48 -6.42
C LYS A 334 -10.04 4.07 -7.13
N ASN A 335 -10.17 3.81 -8.43
CA ASN A 335 -11.25 4.29 -9.28
C ASN A 335 -12.55 3.47 -9.22
N ILE A 336 -12.57 2.33 -8.52
CA ILE A 336 -13.81 1.58 -8.27
C ILE A 336 -14.72 2.44 -7.36
N PRO A 337 -16.02 2.59 -7.66
CA PRO A 337 -16.95 3.33 -6.78
C PRO A 337 -16.98 2.77 -5.36
N ILE A 338 -17.29 3.63 -4.39
CA ILE A 338 -17.40 3.19 -2.99
C ILE A 338 -18.60 2.24 -2.76
N ASP A 339 -19.62 2.29 -3.62
CA ASP A 339 -20.70 1.28 -3.70
C ASP A 339 -20.17 -0.14 -3.77
N PHE A 340 -19.02 -0.35 -4.42
CA PHE A 340 -18.43 -1.68 -4.49
C PHE A 340 -18.18 -2.26 -3.11
N ILE A 341 -17.98 -1.44 -2.07
CA ILE A 341 -17.89 -1.94 -0.70
C ILE A 341 -19.31 -2.22 -0.19
N TYR A 342 -20.19 -1.22 -0.20
CA TYR A 342 -21.44 -1.26 0.58
C TYR A 342 -22.64 -1.92 -0.11
N ASP A 343 -22.70 -1.94 -1.44
CA ASP A 343 -23.77 -2.61 -2.18
C ASP A 343 -23.41 -4.10 -2.41
N PRO A 344 -24.15 -5.05 -1.78
CA PRO A 344 -23.94 -6.48 -2.00
C PRO A 344 -24.26 -6.92 -3.43
N ASN A 345 -25.06 -6.14 -4.18
CA ASN A 345 -25.42 -6.44 -5.57
C ASN A 345 -24.45 -5.84 -6.59
N PHE A 346 -23.41 -5.10 -6.14
CA PHE A 346 -22.43 -4.53 -7.04
C PHE A 346 -21.60 -5.64 -7.69
N ILE A 347 -21.74 -5.78 -9.01
CA ILE A 347 -20.97 -6.73 -9.83
C ILE A 347 -19.94 -5.96 -10.64
N LEU A 348 -18.66 -6.11 -10.28
CA LEU A 348 -17.54 -5.39 -10.90
C LEU A 348 -17.47 -5.61 -12.41
N SER A 349 -17.63 -6.87 -12.85
CA SER A 349 -17.59 -7.23 -14.26
C SER A 349 -18.71 -6.57 -15.06
N ASN A 350 -19.90 -6.39 -14.49
CA ASN A 350 -21.00 -5.66 -15.14
C ASN A 350 -20.68 -4.17 -15.24
N TYR A 351 -20.19 -3.57 -14.15
CA TYR A 351 -19.87 -2.15 -14.10
C TYR A 351 -18.80 -1.76 -15.13
N TYR A 352 -17.75 -2.57 -15.27
CA TYR A 352 -16.66 -2.34 -16.23
C TYR A 352 -16.83 -3.09 -17.55
N SER A 353 -18.00 -3.71 -17.80
CA SER A 353 -18.32 -4.42 -19.06
C SER A 353 -17.28 -5.47 -19.48
N PHE A 354 -16.91 -6.37 -18.55
CA PHE A 354 -15.96 -7.44 -18.84
C PHE A 354 -16.53 -8.40 -19.90
N ASP A 355 -15.74 -8.66 -20.94
CA ASP A 355 -15.94 -9.82 -21.82
C ASP A 355 -15.27 -11.09 -21.24
N GLU A 356 -15.32 -12.19 -21.99
CA GLU A 356 -14.73 -13.46 -21.56
C GLU A 356 -13.21 -13.40 -21.32
N TYR A 357 -12.49 -12.52 -22.00
CA TYR A 357 -11.03 -12.41 -21.89
C TYR A 357 -10.62 -11.53 -20.72
N HIS A 358 -11.37 -10.46 -20.46
CA HIS A 358 -11.27 -9.69 -19.24
C HIS A 358 -11.55 -10.59 -18.03
N GLN A 359 -12.65 -11.37 -18.07
CA GLN A 359 -13.02 -12.28 -16.99
C GLN A 359 -11.90 -13.29 -16.70
N LYS A 360 -11.40 -13.99 -17.72
CA LYS A 360 -10.29 -14.94 -17.58
C LYS A 360 -9.03 -14.30 -17.01
N GLY A 361 -8.65 -13.11 -17.50
CA GLY A 361 -7.46 -12.41 -17.01
C GLY A 361 -7.60 -11.91 -15.58
N TRP A 362 -8.78 -11.40 -15.23
CA TRP A 362 -9.12 -10.97 -13.89
C TRP A 362 -9.05 -12.13 -12.89
N GLU A 363 -9.68 -13.26 -13.21
CA GLU A 363 -9.67 -14.46 -12.36
C GLU A 363 -8.25 -14.97 -12.12
N LEU A 364 -7.41 -15.03 -13.16
CA LEU A 364 -6.01 -15.43 -13.03
C LEU A 364 -5.23 -14.52 -12.08
N LEU A 365 -5.37 -13.20 -12.23
CA LEU A 365 -4.68 -12.23 -11.38
C LEU A 365 -5.15 -12.33 -9.93
N VAL A 366 -6.46 -12.31 -9.71
CA VAL A 366 -7.07 -12.36 -8.38
C VAL A 366 -6.75 -13.67 -7.68
N ASN A 367 -6.83 -14.80 -8.37
CA ASN A 367 -6.52 -16.10 -7.78
C ASN A 367 -5.04 -16.23 -7.43
N LEU A 368 -4.13 -15.68 -8.25
CA LEU A 368 -2.70 -15.67 -7.94
C LEU A 368 -2.39 -14.84 -6.69
N ILE A 369 -3.01 -13.67 -6.55
CA ILE A 369 -2.88 -12.84 -5.35
C ILE A 369 -3.49 -13.56 -4.13
N ARG A 370 -4.71 -14.09 -4.25
CA ARG A 370 -5.38 -14.83 -3.17
C ARG A 370 -4.54 -16.01 -2.70
N LYS A 371 -4.04 -16.84 -3.64
CA LYS A 371 -3.14 -17.96 -3.37
C LYS A 371 -1.92 -17.51 -2.56
N SER A 372 -1.37 -16.34 -2.86
CA SER A 372 -0.20 -15.79 -2.16
C SER A 372 -0.55 -15.32 -0.75
N VAL A 373 -1.69 -14.67 -0.57
CA VAL A 373 -2.20 -14.26 0.77
C VAL A 373 -2.57 -15.48 1.62
N GLU A 374 -3.16 -16.52 1.04
CA GLU A 374 -3.48 -17.78 1.72
C GLU A 374 -2.23 -18.55 2.12
N LYS A 375 -1.17 -18.50 1.31
CA LYS A 375 0.13 -19.06 1.66
C LYS A 375 0.76 -18.32 2.85
N ASN A 376 0.73 -16.99 2.83
CA ASN A 376 1.22 -16.15 3.92
C ASN A 376 0.67 -14.72 3.81
N GLU A 377 -0.15 -14.29 4.78
CA GLU A 377 -0.70 -12.94 4.79
C GLU A 377 0.39 -11.86 4.82
N ALA A 378 1.57 -12.16 5.36
CA ALA A 378 2.68 -11.22 5.46
C ALA A 378 3.29 -10.85 4.10
N PHE A 379 3.01 -11.62 3.04
CA PHE A 379 3.44 -11.27 1.68
C PHE A 379 2.81 -9.97 1.19
N VAL A 380 1.67 -9.57 1.73
CA VAL A 380 0.99 -8.32 1.37
C VAL A 380 1.09 -7.32 2.52
N TYR A 381 1.62 -6.14 2.21
CA TYR A 381 1.60 -5.00 3.13
C TYR A 381 1.10 -3.77 2.39
N MET A 382 0.09 -3.11 2.93
CA MET A 382 -0.52 -1.91 2.35
C MET A 382 -0.48 -0.78 3.36
N SER A 383 0.27 0.27 3.05
CA SER A 383 0.24 1.55 3.75
C SER A 383 -0.78 2.45 3.05
N SER A 384 -2.06 2.15 3.28
CA SER A 384 -3.21 2.75 2.59
C SER A 384 -4.33 3.07 3.58
N ASN A 385 -5.30 3.84 3.14
CA ASN A 385 -6.55 4.04 3.86
C ASN A 385 -7.38 2.72 3.95
N LYS A 386 -8.33 2.68 4.88
CA LYS A 386 -9.19 1.51 5.14
C LYS A 386 -10.14 1.22 3.97
N LEU A 387 -10.56 2.22 3.19
CA LEU A 387 -11.42 2.00 2.00
C LEU A 387 -10.69 1.22 0.90
N LEU A 388 -9.47 1.63 0.54
CA LEU A 388 -8.68 0.95 -0.48
C LEU A 388 -8.36 -0.49 -0.07
N ARG A 389 -8.06 -0.69 1.22
CA ARG A 389 -7.86 -2.04 1.79
C ARG A 389 -9.14 -2.89 1.74
N ALA A 390 -10.29 -2.31 2.06
CA ALA A 390 -11.58 -3.00 1.98
C ALA A 390 -11.92 -3.39 0.53
N LYS A 391 -11.69 -2.50 -0.45
CA LYS A 391 -11.85 -2.83 -1.88
C LYS A 391 -10.92 -3.99 -2.27
N PHE A 392 -9.63 -3.89 -1.95
CA PHE A 392 -8.65 -4.95 -2.24
C PHE A 392 -9.09 -6.30 -1.67
N ASN A 393 -9.43 -6.35 -0.38
CA ASN A 393 -9.88 -7.56 0.30
C ASN A 393 -11.15 -8.17 -0.35
N LYS A 394 -12.14 -7.33 -0.70
CA LYS A 394 -13.36 -7.79 -1.38
C LYS A 394 -13.05 -8.40 -2.75
N LEU A 395 -12.17 -7.76 -3.54
CA LEU A 395 -11.77 -8.25 -4.86
C LEU A 395 -11.10 -9.61 -4.79
N ILE A 396 -10.20 -9.80 -3.82
CA ILE A 396 -9.51 -11.07 -3.64
C ILE A 396 -10.32 -12.09 -2.85
N GLY A 397 -11.57 -11.81 -2.45
CA GLY A 397 -12.40 -12.73 -1.68
C GLY A 397 -11.76 -13.16 -0.35
N TYR A 398 -10.92 -12.31 0.23
CA TYR A 398 -10.16 -12.58 1.46
C TYR A 398 -10.71 -11.72 2.59
N ILE A 399 -10.96 -12.32 3.77
CA ILE A 399 -11.48 -11.70 5.03
C ILE A 399 -11.95 -10.25 4.81
N TYR A 400 -13.20 -10.13 4.40
CA TYR A 400 -13.81 -8.86 4.09
C TYR A 400 -14.48 -8.30 5.35
N GLU A 401 -13.90 -7.24 5.90
CA GLU A 401 -14.58 -6.36 6.84
C GLU A 401 -14.90 -5.07 6.09
N PRO A 402 -16.19 -4.76 5.82
CA PRO A 402 -16.54 -3.46 5.28
C PRO A 402 -16.07 -2.37 6.24
N PHE A 403 -15.58 -1.26 5.69
CA PHE A 403 -15.28 -0.08 6.51
C PHE A 403 -16.61 0.51 7.00
N ILE A 404 -17.10 0.02 8.14
CA ILE A 404 -18.31 0.51 8.78
C ILE A 404 -17.87 1.27 10.01
N ILE A 405 -18.14 2.57 10.03
CA ILE A 405 -18.13 3.31 11.28
C ILE A 405 -19.36 2.83 12.04
N GLN A 406 -19.18 1.93 13.02
CA GLN A 406 -20.27 1.61 13.92
C GLN A 406 -20.58 2.89 14.70
N SER A 407 -21.79 3.41 14.59
CA SER A 407 -22.36 4.37 15.53
C SER A 407 -22.63 3.71 16.89
N ASN A 408 -21.63 3.04 17.45
CA ASN A 408 -21.68 2.43 18.77
C ASN A 408 -20.63 3.10 19.65
N GLN A 409 -20.95 4.30 20.10
CA GLN A 409 -21.06 4.62 21.53
C GLN A 409 -21.62 6.02 21.65
N GLY A 410 -22.79 6.13 22.27
CA GLY A 410 -23.33 7.42 22.69
C GLY A 410 -22.29 8.14 23.53
N ILE A 411 -21.76 9.21 22.97
CA ILE A 411 -21.16 10.30 23.73
C ILE A 411 -22.13 11.46 23.51
N TYR A 412 -23.14 11.50 24.39
CA TYR A 412 -23.83 12.73 24.75
C TYR A 412 -23.10 13.36 25.93
#